data_AF-A0A8B8GD91-F1
#
_entry.id   AF-A0A8B8GD91-F1
#
_cell.length_a   1.000
_cell.length_b   1.000
_cell.length_c   1.000
_cell.angle_alpha   90.00
_cell.angle_beta   90.00
_cell.angle_gamma   90.00
#
_symmetry.space_group_name_H-M   'P 1'
#
loop_
_entity.id
_entity.type
_entity.pdbx_description
1 polymer ?
#
loop_
_entity_poly.entity_id
_entity_poly.type
_entity_poly.pdbx_seq_one_letter_code
_entity_poly.pdbx_strand_id
1 'polypeptide(L)'
;MPESNILDIETNYTTDSKINKVEYHSYIPYTNSFNNNDEIRIGVQQTDVYPYLHESFLFIEGKITDPTTVKLSNNGLSFLFDQVRLEINGVEVDGTRVLGITSSLKGYLTCTLNNYHCYQNAGWDLNNKSIVNEAGEFS
;
A
#
# COMPACT_ATOMS: atom_id res chain seq x y z
N MET A 1 -34.62 3.66 10.16
CA MET A 1 -34.92 4.98 10.77
C MET A 1 -33.65 5.81 10.65
N PRO A 2 -33.73 7.12 10.35
CA PRO A 2 -32.52 7.93 10.24
C PRO A 2 -31.98 8.18 11.65
N GLU A 3 -30.74 7.76 11.90
CA GLU A 3 -30.04 8.09 13.15
C GLU A 3 -29.78 9.60 13.18
N SER A 4 -30.10 10.26 14.29
CA SER A 4 -29.80 11.67 14.49
C SER A 4 -28.29 11.85 14.66
N ASN A 5 -27.68 12.81 13.96
CA ASN A 5 -26.27 13.21 14.14
C ASN A 5 -25.96 13.89 15.50
N ILE A 6 -26.78 13.66 16.52
CA ILE A 6 -26.65 14.20 17.87
C ILE A 6 -26.19 13.05 18.76
N LEU A 7 -25.00 13.18 19.34
CA LEU A 7 -24.45 12.21 20.27
C LEU A 7 -25.29 12.20 21.55
N ASP A 8 -26.00 11.10 21.79
CA ASP A 8 -26.76 10.89 23.02
C ASP A 8 -25.88 10.21 24.07
N ILE A 9 -25.41 11.00 25.03
CA ILE A 9 -24.56 10.56 26.14
C ILE A 9 -25.32 9.77 27.24
N GLU A 10 -26.65 9.73 27.20
CA GLU A 10 -27.48 8.96 28.13
C GLU A 10 -27.72 7.52 27.65
N THR A 11 -27.35 7.20 26.41
CA THR A 11 -27.44 5.84 25.88
C THR A 11 -26.55 4.88 26.64
N ASN A 12 -27.10 3.69 26.93
CA ASN A 12 -26.32 2.62 27.55
C ASN A 12 -25.17 2.21 26.64
N TYR A 13 -23.99 2.01 27.23
CA TYR A 13 -22.85 1.44 26.53
C TYR A 13 -23.22 0.10 25.90
N THR A 14 -23.05 0.00 24.58
CA THR A 14 -23.19 -1.25 23.83
C THR A 14 -21.82 -1.75 23.41
N THR A 15 -21.44 -2.97 23.82
CA THR A 15 -20.30 -3.69 23.24
C THR A 15 -20.69 -4.18 21.84
N ASP A 16 -19.98 -3.72 20.81
CA ASP A 16 -20.03 -4.34 19.49
C ASP A 16 -18.84 -5.30 19.34
N SER A 17 -19.13 -6.60 19.20
CA SER A 17 -18.14 -7.67 18.98
C SER A 17 -18.31 -8.32 17.61
N LYS A 18 -18.71 -7.56 16.58
CA LYS A 18 -18.83 -8.10 15.21
C LYS A 18 -17.48 -8.50 14.61
N ILE A 19 -16.40 -7.78 14.91
CA ILE A 19 -15.04 -8.11 14.46
C ILE A 19 -14.36 -8.96 15.52
N ASN A 20 -14.25 -10.26 15.26
CA ASN A 20 -13.72 -11.23 16.23
C ASN A 20 -12.29 -11.69 15.90
N LYS A 21 -11.82 -11.45 14.67
CA LYS A 21 -10.53 -11.95 14.19
C LYS A 21 -9.99 -11.09 13.04
N VAL A 22 -8.66 -11.01 12.96
CA VAL A 22 -7.91 -10.47 11.82
C VAL A 22 -7.00 -11.57 11.32
N GLU A 23 -6.98 -11.79 10.01
CA GLU A 23 -6.16 -12.80 9.33
C GLU A 23 -5.42 -12.18 8.15
N TYR A 24 -4.22 -12.68 7.88
CA TYR A 24 -3.47 -12.33 6.69
C TYR A 24 -3.75 -13.34 5.58
N HIS A 25 -4.12 -12.83 4.41
CA HIS A 25 -4.34 -13.62 3.19
C HIS A 25 -3.47 -13.08 2.05
N SER A 26 -2.79 -13.98 1.35
CA SER A 26 -2.02 -13.64 0.16
C SER A 26 -2.90 -13.77 -1.08
N TYR A 27 -2.91 -12.73 -1.91
CA TYR A 27 -3.62 -12.72 -3.19
C TYR A 27 -2.61 -12.55 -4.31
N ILE A 28 -2.72 -13.38 -5.33
CA ILE A 28 -1.86 -13.34 -6.52
C ILE A 28 -2.61 -12.56 -7.61
N PRO A 29 -1.93 -11.69 -8.38
CA PRO A 29 -2.58 -10.98 -9.49
C PRO A 29 -3.09 -11.95 -10.56
N TYR A 30 -4.14 -11.55 -11.27
CA TYR A 30 -4.64 -12.27 -12.44
C TYR A 30 -3.75 -12.09 -13.68
N THR A 31 -2.86 -11.10 -13.65
CA THR A 31 -1.96 -10.77 -14.75
C THR A 31 -0.78 -11.74 -14.78
N ASN A 32 -0.49 -12.31 -15.95
CA ASN A 32 0.58 -13.29 -16.13
C ASN A 32 1.92 -12.68 -16.61
N SER A 33 1.96 -11.36 -16.84
CA SER A 33 3.15 -10.62 -17.26
C SER A 33 3.28 -9.30 -16.49
N PHE A 34 4.53 -8.84 -16.34
CA PHE A 34 4.88 -7.61 -15.64
C PHE A 34 5.78 -6.72 -16.51
N ASN A 35 5.46 -6.64 -17.81
CA ASN A 35 6.18 -5.79 -18.74
C ASN A 35 5.71 -4.34 -18.64
N ASN A 36 6.43 -3.43 -19.32
CA ASN A 36 6.04 -2.03 -19.38
C ASN A 36 4.64 -1.86 -19.98
N ASN A 37 3.81 -1.05 -19.33
CA ASN A 37 2.40 -0.78 -19.64
C ASN A 37 1.43 -1.94 -19.38
N ASP A 38 1.88 -3.03 -18.75
CA ASP A 38 0.96 -4.07 -18.29
C ASP A 38 0.14 -3.56 -17.10
N GLU A 39 -1.13 -3.96 -17.05
CA GLU A 39 -2.02 -3.70 -15.92
C GLU A 39 -2.00 -4.89 -14.96
N ILE A 40 -1.64 -4.64 -13.70
CA ILE A 40 -1.68 -5.64 -12.63
C ILE A 40 -3.02 -5.54 -11.91
N ARG A 41 -3.82 -6.61 -11.93
CA ARG A 41 -5.12 -6.67 -11.24
C ARG A 41 -5.10 -7.72 -10.14
N ILE A 42 -5.36 -7.31 -8.91
CA ILE A 42 -5.54 -8.19 -7.76
C ILE A 42 -7.00 -8.06 -7.32
N GLY A 43 -7.77 -9.13 -7.47
CA GLY A 43 -9.16 -9.17 -7.02
C GLY A 43 -9.30 -9.92 -5.71
N VAL A 44 -9.99 -9.30 -4.76
CA VAL A 44 -10.43 -9.95 -3.52
C VAL A 44 -11.93 -10.23 -3.66
N GLN A 45 -12.30 -11.50 -3.74
CA GLN A 45 -13.68 -11.94 -3.96
C GLN A 45 -14.21 -12.73 -2.75
N GLN A 46 -14.21 -12.11 -1.57
CA GLN A 46 -14.79 -12.68 -0.35
C GLN A 46 -15.97 -11.82 0.11
N THR A 47 -17.10 -12.46 0.37
CA THR A 47 -18.36 -11.79 0.75
C THR A 47 -18.50 -11.68 2.27
N ASP A 48 -17.73 -12.47 3.03
CA ASP A 48 -17.80 -12.63 4.47
C ASP A 48 -16.66 -11.90 5.23
N VAL A 49 -15.71 -11.31 4.51
CA VAL A 49 -14.54 -10.63 5.09
C VAL A 49 -14.39 -9.24 4.48
N TYR A 50 -14.05 -8.26 5.32
CA TYR A 50 -13.78 -6.89 4.88
C TYR A 50 -12.26 -6.70 4.73
N PRO A 51 -11.78 -6.07 3.63
CA PRO A 51 -10.37 -5.77 3.48
C PRO A 51 -9.95 -4.69 4.49
N TYR A 52 -9.02 -5.06 5.38
CA TYR A 52 -8.43 -4.12 6.32
C TYR A 52 -7.26 -3.37 5.65
N LEU A 53 -7.62 -2.39 4.80
CA LEU A 53 -6.69 -1.71 3.90
C LEU A 53 -5.52 -1.01 4.61
N HIS A 54 -5.70 -0.56 5.85
CA HIS A 54 -4.66 0.12 6.63
C HIS A 54 -3.42 -0.76 6.88
N GLU A 55 -3.60 -2.07 7.07
CA GLU A 55 -2.49 -3.02 7.28
C GLU A 55 -2.23 -3.92 6.05
N SER A 56 -2.92 -3.64 4.94
CA SER A 56 -2.69 -4.34 3.69
C SER A 56 -1.49 -3.74 2.95
N PHE A 57 -0.70 -4.57 2.28
CA PHE A 57 0.46 -4.13 1.52
C PHE A 57 0.64 -4.96 0.25
N LEU A 58 1.33 -4.37 -0.74
CA LEU A 58 1.80 -5.09 -1.92
C LEU A 58 3.17 -5.68 -1.61
N PHE A 59 3.33 -6.97 -1.85
CA PHE A 59 4.63 -7.64 -1.79
C PHE A 59 5.27 -7.62 -3.18
N ILE A 60 6.40 -6.94 -3.33
CA ILE A 60 7.08 -6.75 -4.62
C ILE A 60 8.50 -7.31 -4.50
N GLU A 61 8.80 -8.33 -5.29
CA GLU A 61 10.13 -8.90 -5.40
C GLU A 61 10.70 -8.64 -6.80
N GLY A 62 12.00 -8.39 -6.88
CA GLY A 62 12.65 -8.19 -8.17
C GLY A 62 14.17 -8.19 -8.09
N LYS A 63 14.79 -8.03 -9.27
CA LYS A 63 16.24 -8.01 -9.43
C LYS A 63 16.68 -6.89 -10.37
N ILE A 64 17.60 -6.06 -9.90
CA ILE A 64 18.31 -5.07 -10.68
C ILE A 64 19.46 -5.78 -11.40
N THR A 65 19.51 -5.66 -12.73
CA THR A 65 20.52 -6.33 -13.56
C THR A 65 21.93 -5.77 -13.35
N ASP A 66 22.05 -4.46 -13.10
CA ASP A 66 23.31 -3.79 -12.79
C ASP A 66 23.23 -3.04 -11.45
N PRO A 67 23.35 -3.76 -10.32
CA PRO A 67 23.22 -3.17 -8.98
C PRO A 67 24.45 -2.34 -8.57
N THR A 68 25.54 -2.42 -9.35
CA THR A 68 26.73 -1.60 -9.09
C THR A 68 26.58 -0.18 -9.60
N THR A 69 25.87 0.00 -10.71
CA THR A 69 25.62 1.30 -11.34
C THR A 69 24.28 1.91 -10.90
N VAL A 70 23.26 1.07 -10.64
CA VAL A 70 21.90 1.54 -10.35
C VAL A 70 21.55 1.31 -8.88
N LYS A 71 20.99 2.35 -8.26
CA LYS A 71 20.43 2.29 -6.90
C LYS A 71 18.99 2.78 -6.91
N LEU A 72 18.14 2.16 -6.10
CA LEU A 72 16.78 2.66 -5.87
C LEU A 72 16.86 3.91 -5.00
N SER A 73 16.19 4.98 -5.44
CA SER A 73 15.98 6.17 -4.61
C SER A 73 14.91 5.91 -3.56
N ASN A 74 14.74 6.85 -2.62
CA ASN A 74 13.56 6.87 -1.75
C ASN A 74 12.31 6.75 -2.61
N ASN A 75 11.39 5.87 -2.18
CA ASN A 75 10.15 5.59 -2.88
C ASN A 75 10.34 5.06 -4.32
N GLY A 76 11.51 4.49 -4.63
CA GLY A 76 11.90 4.06 -5.98
C GLY A 76 10.95 3.06 -6.62
N LEU A 77 10.42 2.11 -5.85
CA LEU A 77 9.46 1.11 -6.36
C LEU A 77 8.13 1.73 -6.83
N SER A 78 7.71 2.85 -6.23
CA SER A 78 6.49 3.56 -6.65
C SER A 78 6.59 4.14 -8.06
N PHE A 79 7.81 4.34 -8.59
CA PHE A 79 8.03 4.79 -9.97
C PHE A 79 7.83 3.68 -11.01
N LEU A 80 7.68 2.43 -10.59
CA LEU A 80 7.31 1.34 -11.50
C LEU A 80 5.84 1.43 -11.94
N PHE A 81 5.02 2.20 -11.22
CA PHE A 81 3.58 2.31 -11.44
C PHE A 81 3.21 3.69 -11.97
N ASP A 82 2.55 3.72 -13.12
CA ASP A 82 1.95 4.96 -13.64
C ASP A 82 0.68 5.34 -12.86
N GLN A 83 -0.18 4.37 -12.58
CA GLN A 83 -1.43 4.57 -11.83
C GLN A 83 -1.71 3.39 -10.90
N VAL A 84 -2.26 3.70 -9.72
CA VAL A 84 -2.88 2.71 -8.82
C VAL A 84 -4.32 3.13 -8.55
N ARG A 85 -5.24 2.17 -8.56
CA ARG A 85 -6.67 2.36 -8.28
C ARG A 85 -7.17 1.33 -7.30
N LEU A 86 -8.00 1.79 -6.36
CA LEU A 86 -8.84 0.95 -5.52
C LEU A 86 -10.24 0.95 -6.11
N GLU A 87 -10.70 -0.23 -6.52
CA GLU A 87 -12.03 -0.42 -7.09
C GLU A 87 -12.88 -1.30 -6.18
N ILE A 88 -14.11 -0.87 -5.89
CA ILE A 88 -15.12 -1.67 -5.19
C ILE A 88 -16.27 -1.91 -6.17
N ASN A 89 -16.55 -3.18 -6.48
CA ASN A 89 -17.58 -3.57 -7.46
C ASN A 89 -17.43 -2.86 -8.82
N GLY A 90 -16.20 -2.64 -9.28
CA GLY A 90 -15.90 -1.98 -10.55
C GLY A 90 -16.06 -0.45 -10.53
N VAL A 91 -16.30 0.15 -9.37
CA VAL A 91 -16.31 1.60 -9.19
C VAL A 91 -15.02 2.03 -8.51
N GLU A 92 -14.30 2.98 -9.12
CA GLU A 92 -13.10 3.59 -8.52
C GLU A 92 -13.49 4.38 -7.27
N VAL A 93 -12.94 3.98 -6.13
CA VAL A 93 -13.14 4.61 -4.82
C VAL A 93 -11.98 5.54 -4.49
N ASP A 94 -10.77 5.15 -4.88
CA ASP A 94 -9.57 5.97 -4.76
C ASP A 94 -8.61 5.65 -5.92
N GLY A 95 -7.80 6.62 -6.31
CA GLY A 95 -6.90 6.49 -7.43
C GLY A 95 -5.82 7.57 -7.42
N THR A 96 -4.59 7.17 -7.69
CA THR A 96 -3.47 8.10 -7.82
C THR A 96 -2.73 7.82 -9.12
N ARG A 97 -2.56 8.87 -9.93
CA ARG A 97 -1.70 8.87 -11.12
C ARG A 97 -0.34 9.44 -10.82
N VAL A 98 0.63 9.07 -11.66
CA VAL A 98 2.04 9.45 -11.55
C VAL A 98 2.55 9.12 -10.15
N LEU A 99 2.29 7.86 -9.73
CA LEU A 99 2.37 7.43 -8.34
C LEU A 99 3.71 7.80 -7.70
N GLY A 100 4.81 7.47 -8.37
CA GLY A 100 6.15 7.76 -7.88
C GLY A 100 6.37 9.24 -7.56
N ILE A 101 5.87 10.18 -8.38
CA ILE A 101 6.05 11.62 -8.12
C ILE A 101 5.15 12.07 -6.97
N THR A 102 3.86 11.73 -7.02
CA THR A 102 2.86 12.20 -6.06
C THR A 102 3.16 11.69 -4.65
N SER A 103 3.47 10.40 -4.49
CA SER A 103 3.78 9.82 -3.17
C SER A 103 5.16 10.25 -2.66
N SER A 104 6.12 10.51 -3.54
CA SER A 104 7.41 11.10 -3.14
C SER A 104 7.25 12.50 -2.59
N LEU A 105 6.48 13.36 -3.28
CA LEU A 105 6.20 14.72 -2.82
C LEU A 105 5.47 14.71 -1.48
N LYS A 106 4.47 13.83 -1.32
CA LYS A 106 3.78 13.63 -0.03
C LYS A 106 4.79 13.21 1.04
N GLY A 107 5.64 12.23 0.76
CA GLY A 107 6.70 11.79 1.66
C GLY A 107 7.58 12.95 2.13
N TYR A 108 8.10 13.76 1.22
CA TYR A 108 8.93 14.92 1.60
C TYR A 108 8.18 15.98 2.44
N LEU A 109 6.89 16.20 2.20
CA LEU A 109 6.09 17.20 2.91
C LEU A 109 5.56 16.72 4.27
N THR A 110 5.29 15.41 4.42
CA THR A 110 4.62 14.86 5.60
C THR A 110 5.51 14.00 6.49
N CYS A 111 6.68 13.58 5.99
CA CYS A 111 7.61 12.79 6.78
C CYS A 111 8.29 13.69 7.82
N THR A 112 8.10 13.33 9.08
CA THR A 112 8.69 13.95 10.27
C THR A 112 9.64 12.93 10.89
N LEU A 113 10.53 13.41 11.78
CA LEU A 113 11.43 12.50 12.48
C LEU A 113 10.68 11.44 13.32
N ASN A 114 9.45 11.72 13.73
CA ASN A 114 8.64 10.83 14.59
C ASN A 114 7.92 9.72 13.83
N ASN A 115 7.48 9.96 12.58
CA ASN A 115 6.74 8.96 11.77
C ASN A 115 7.63 8.27 10.73
N TYR A 116 8.92 8.56 10.75
CA TYR A 116 9.91 8.05 9.81
C TYR A 116 9.93 6.52 9.69
N HIS A 117 9.84 5.82 10.82
CA HIS A 117 9.84 4.37 10.90
C HIS A 117 8.66 3.73 10.13
N CYS A 118 7.55 4.45 9.96
CA CYS A 118 6.39 3.98 9.21
C CYS A 118 6.60 3.97 7.69
N TYR A 119 7.64 4.65 7.19
CA TYR A 119 7.90 4.80 5.76
C TYR A 119 9.11 3.99 5.26
N GLN A 120 9.73 3.18 6.13
CA GLN A 120 10.88 2.34 5.77
C GLN A 120 10.57 1.39 4.62
N ASN A 121 9.36 0.82 4.57
CA ASN A 121 8.89 -0.04 3.48
C ASN A 121 8.86 0.66 2.11
N ALA A 122 8.72 1.99 2.11
CA ALA A 122 8.80 2.81 0.90
C ALA A 122 10.21 3.38 0.67
N GLY A 123 11.24 2.81 1.31
CA GLY A 123 12.64 3.20 1.13
C GLY A 123 13.02 4.51 1.83
N TRP A 124 12.18 5.06 2.69
CA TRP A 124 12.56 6.17 3.54
C TRP A 124 13.33 5.60 4.75
N ASP A 125 14.67 5.46 4.63
CA ASP A 125 15.58 5.15 5.76
C ASP A 125 16.62 6.27 6.10
N LEU A 126 16.71 6.73 7.36
CA LEU A 126 17.55 7.88 7.78
C LEU A 126 19.02 7.52 7.60
N ASN A 127 19.30 6.22 7.69
CA ASN A 127 20.63 5.66 7.52
C ASN A 127 20.96 5.39 6.04
N ASN A 128 20.07 5.76 5.10
CA ASN A 128 20.20 5.47 3.66
C ASN A 128 20.57 4.01 3.39
N LYS A 129 19.99 3.07 4.14
CA LYS A 129 20.24 1.65 3.93
C LYS A 129 19.70 1.23 2.57
N SER A 130 20.54 0.53 1.79
CA SER A 130 20.10 -0.08 0.54
C SER A 130 19.06 -1.15 0.82
N ILE A 131 17.91 -1.07 0.15
CA ILE A 131 16.90 -2.14 0.09
C ILE A 131 17.30 -3.26 -0.87
N VAL A 132 18.35 -3.04 -1.66
CA VAL A 132 18.87 -3.97 -2.66
C VAL A 132 20.13 -4.64 -2.11
N ASN A 133 20.22 -5.97 -2.23
CA ASN A 133 21.40 -6.74 -1.83
C ASN A 133 22.54 -6.63 -2.87
N GLU A 134 23.71 -7.22 -2.57
CA GLU A 134 24.88 -7.20 -3.48
C GLU A 134 24.62 -7.88 -4.83
N ALA A 135 23.69 -8.84 -4.88
CA ALA A 135 23.26 -9.52 -6.10
C ALA A 135 22.21 -8.74 -6.91
N GLY A 136 21.76 -7.58 -6.40
CA GLY A 136 20.74 -6.76 -7.04
C GLY A 136 19.30 -7.12 -6.70
N GLU A 137 19.06 -8.05 -5.77
CA GLU A 137 17.74 -8.52 -5.41
C GLU A 137 17.12 -7.66 -4.31
N PHE A 138 15.80 -7.49 -4.36
CA PHE A 138 15.01 -6.76 -3.36
C PHE A 138 13.66 -7.45 -3.14
N SER A 139 13.14 -7.34 -1.92
CA SER A 139 11.80 -7.77 -1.51
C SER A 139 11.26 -6.93 -0.35
#